data_AF-A0A7J9MKY9-F1
#
_entry.id   AF-A0A7J9MKY9-F1
#
_cell.length_a   1.000
_cell.length_b   1.000
_cell.length_c   1.000
_cell.angle_alpha   90.00
_cell.angle_beta   90.00
_cell.angle_gamma   90.00
#
_symmetry.space_group_name_H-M   'P 1'
#
loop_
_entity.id
_entity.type
_entity.pdbx_description
1 polymer ?
#
loop_
_entity_poly.entity_id
_entity_poly.type
_entity_poly.pdbx_seq_one_letter_code
_entity_poly.pdbx_strand_id
1 'polypeptide(L)'
;MSFDSTMDKVNELFNSHRDDLMERKDALEAIVMAGKLALCLAAVGKGLLSVALSNEDVSKQKEFVRTRSTYDVDNFLWRIENYFYAKGITDDAVEEKA
;
A
#
# COMPACT_ATOMS: atom_id res chain seq x y z
N MET A 1 -6.67 -46.10 -1.49
CA MET A 1 -7.01 -44.74 -1.94
C MET A 1 -6.14 -44.43 -3.15
N SER A 2 -6.73 -43.93 -4.24
CA SER A 2 -6.00 -43.59 -5.49
C SER A 2 -5.29 -42.24 -5.36
N PHE A 3 -4.16 -42.08 -6.03
CA PHE A 3 -3.40 -40.83 -6.11
C PHE A 3 -4.26 -39.66 -6.59
N ASP A 4 -5.15 -39.90 -7.56
CA ASP A 4 -6.05 -38.88 -8.10
C ASP A 4 -6.96 -38.28 -7.03
N SER A 5 -7.50 -39.11 -6.13
CA SER A 5 -8.36 -38.66 -5.02
C SER A 5 -7.61 -37.81 -3.99
N THR A 6 -6.30 -38.00 -3.85
CA THR A 6 -5.48 -37.16 -2.99
C THR A 6 -5.21 -35.80 -3.65
N MET A 7 -4.96 -35.78 -4.95
CA MET A 7 -4.68 -34.55 -5.69
C MET A 7 -5.91 -33.65 -5.80
N ASP A 8 -7.11 -34.24 -5.96
CA ASP A 8 -8.38 -33.50 -5.97
C ASP A 8 -8.60 -32.74 -4.65
N LYS A 9 -8.35 -33.40 -3.51
CA LYS A 9 -8.47 -32.78 -2.18
C LYS A 9 -7.48 -31.64 -1.96
N VAL A 10 -6.25 -31.79 -2.49
CA VAL A 10 -5.24 -30.73 -2.42
C VAL A 10 -5.68 -29.51 -3.23
N ASN A 11 -6.24 -29.72 -4.42
CA ASN A 11 -6.76 -28.64 -5.27
C ASN A 11 -7.94 -27.93 -4.62
N GLU A 12 -8.86 -28.68 -4.02
CA GLU A 12 -10.01 -28.12 -3.29
C GLU A 12 -9.56 -27.23 -2.13
N LEU A 13 -8.62 -27.73 -1.30
CA LEU A 13 -8.04 -26.95 -0.20
C LEU A 13 -7.31 -25.69 -0.68
N PHE A 14 -6.54 -25.79 -1.77
CA PHE A 14 -5.81 -24.64 -2.32
C PHE A 14 -6.76 -23.55 -2.83
N ASN A 15 -7.81 -23.94 -3.56
CA ASN A 15 -8.81 -22.99 -4.05
C ASN A 15 -9.59 -22.36 -2.90
N SER A 16 -10.03 -23.15 -1.92
CA SER A 16 -10.70 -22.63 -0.73
C SER A 16 -9.83 -21.61 0.01
N HIS A 17 -8.54 -21.89 0.20
CA HIS A 17 -7.65 -20.95 0.87
C HIS A 17 -7.44 -19.66 0.07
N ARG A 18 -7.32 -19.76 -1.25
CA ARG A 18 -7.21 -18.60 -2.14
C ARG A 18 -8.46 -17.71 -2.03
N ASP A 19 -9.63 -18.32 -2.00
CA ASP A 19 -10.91 -17.61 -1.93
C ASP A 19 -11.05 -16.89 -0.58
N ASP A 20 -10.67 -17.54 0.54
CA ASP A 20 -10.60 -16.90 1.87
C ASP A 20 -9.65 -15.68 1.90
N LEU A 21 -8.50 -15.78 1.24
CA LEU A 21 -7.54 -14.67 1.16
C LEU A 21 -8.09 -13.51 0.34
N MET A 22 -8.86 -13.80 -0.71
CA MET A 22 -9.51 -12.79 -1.53
C MET A 22 -10.57 -12.03 -0.73
N GLU A 23 -11.41 -12.74 0.03
CA GLU A 23 -12.42 -12.12 0.89
C GLU A 23 -11.79 -11.22 1.95
N ARG A 24 -10.69 -11.66 2.59
CA ARG A 24 -9.96 -10.85 3.57
C ARG A 24 -9.35 -9.60 2.96
N LYS A 25 -8.84 -9.69 1.73
CA LYS A 25 -8.30 -8.55 1.00
C LYS A 25 -9.40 -7.51 0.77
N ASP A 26 -10.55 -7.94 0.29
CA ASP A 26 -11.68 -7.03 0.00
C ASP A 26 -12.20 -6.38 1.29
N ALA A 27 -12.28 -7.14 2.39
CA ALA A 27 -12.65 -6.61 3.70
C ALA A 27 -11.63 -5.57 4.20
N LEU A 28 -10.33 -5.83 4.03
CA LEU A 28 -9.28 -4.87 4.39
C LEU A 28 -9.37 -3.59 3.55
N GLU A 29 -9.59 -3.71 2.25
CA GLU A 29 -9.75 -2.57 1.34
C GLU A 29 -10.97 -1.72 1.72
N ALA A 30 -12.09 -2.36 2.06
CA ALA A 30 -13.28 -1.67 2.55
C ALA A 30 -13.04 -0.91 3.86
N ILE A 31 -12.35 -1.52 4.84
CA ILE A 31 -12.00 -0.86 6.11
C ILE A 31 -11.10 0.36 5.88
N VAL A 32 -10.09 0.23 5.01
CA VAL A 32 -9.18 1.34 4.67
C VAL A 32 -9.95 2.49 4.01
N MET A 33 -10.83 2.19 3.07
CA MET A 33 -11.67 3.19 2.41
C MET A 33 -12.62 3.87 3.38
N ALA A 34 -13.27 3.13 4.27
CA ALA A 34 -14.13 3.68 5.31
C ALA A 34 -13.36 4.63 6.25
N GLY A 35 -12.14 4.25 6.65
CA GLY A 35 -11.25 5.10 7.47
C GLY A 35 -10.87 6.41 6.77
N LYS A 36 -10.53 6.35 5.47
CA LYS A 36 -10.24 7.54 4.67
C LYS A 36 -11.46 8.45 4.55
N LEU A 37 -12.65 7.89 4.29
CA LEU A 37 -13.89 8.66 4.22
C LEU A 37 -14.25 9.33 5.55
N ALA A 38 -14.07 8.62 6.66
CA ALA A 38 -14.30 9.17 8.01
C ALA A 38 -13.38 10.37 8.31
N LEU A 39 -12.11 10.30 7.91
CA LEU A 39 -11.16 11.42 8.02
C LEU A 39 -11.59 12.62 7.16
N CYS A 40 -11.99 12.37 5.91
CA CYS A 40 -12.49 13.43 5.02
C CYS A 40 -13.74 14.10 5.59
N LEU A 41 -14.72 13.32 6.08
CA LEU A 41 -15.93 13.85 6.70
C LEU A 41 -15.62 14.67 7.97
N ALA A 42 -14.70 14.19 8.79
CA ALA A 42 -14.24 14.92 9.98
C ALA A 42 -13.55 16.25 9.62
N ALA A 43 -12.81 16.31 8.52
CA ALA A 43 -12.20 17.55 8.02
C ALA A 43 -13.23 18.54 7.48
N VAL A 44 -14.22 18.06 6.71
CA VAL A 44 -15.33 18.88 6.18
C VAL A 44 -16.18 19.47 7.31
N GLY A 45 -16.52 18.66 8.33
CA GLY A 45 -17.30 19.11 9.49
C GLY A 45 -16.61 20.18 10.34
N LYS A 46 -15.27 20.30 10.24
CA LYS A 46 -14.47 21.34 10.91
C LYS A 46 -14.26 22.59 10.04
N GLY A 47 -14.90 22.69 8.86
CA GLY A 47 -14.78 23.83 7.94
C GLY A 47 -13.40 23.93 7.27
N LEU A 48 -12.59 22.88 7.36
CA LEU A 48 -11.25 22.84 6.78
C LEU A 48 -11.37 22.34 5.33
N LEU A 49 -11.82 23.22 4.42
CA LEU A 49 -11.99 22.95 2.99
C LEU A 49 -10.69 22.67 2.23
N SER A 50 -9.56 22.69 2.91
CA SER A 50 -8.29 22.20 2.42
C SER A 50 -7.55 21.61 3.59
N VAL A 51 -7.82 20.33 3.88
CA VAL A 51 -6.69 19.46 4.10
C VAL A 51 -6.42 18.85 2.73
N ALA A 52 -5.76 19.61 1.85
CA ALA A 52 -4.64 19.00 1.15
C ALA A 52 -3.93 18.23 2.26
N LEU A 53 -4.00 16.89 2.25
CA LEU A 53 -3.28 16.02 3.16
C LEU A 53 -1.89 16.61 3.22
N SER A 54 -1.62 17.40 4.26
CA SER A 54 -0.51 18.32 4.15
C SER A 54 0.66 17.38 4.18
N ASN A 55 1.35 17.33 3.04
CA ASN A 55 2.52 16.50 2.84
C ASN A 55 3.64 16.86 3.83
N GLU A 56 3.40 17.78 4.76
CA GLU A 56 4.26 18.23 5.83
C GLU A 56 4.68 17.13 6.78
N ASP A 57 3.88 16.08 7.00
CA ASP A 57 4.21 15.05 8.01
C ASP A 57 4.99 13.85 7.46
N VAL A 58 5.23 13.79 6.14
CA VAL A 58 6.19 12.81 5.59
C VAL A 58 7.59 13.42 5.66
N SER A 59 8.22 13.30 6.82
CA SER A 59 9.63 13.62 6.97
C SER A 59 10.47 12.81 5.98
N LYS A 60 11.40 13.46 5.26
CA LYS A 60 12.36 12.75 4.40
C LYS A 60 13.09 11.71 5.25
N GLN A 61 12.97 10.44 4.89
CA GLN A 61 13.76 9.41 5.54
C GLN A 61 15.24 9.67 5.28
N LYS A 62 16.01 9.73 6.36
CA LYS A 62 17.32 10.37 6.35
C LYS A 62 18.42 9.52 5.73
N GLU A 63 18.33 8.19 5.72
CA GLU A 63 19.37 7.32 5.15
C GLU A 63 18.88 5.87 4.96
N PHE A 64 19.21 5.25 3.83
CA PHE A 64 19.23 3.78 3.71
C PHE A 64 20.55 3.29 4.29
N VAL A 65 20.51 2.71 5.48
CA VAL A 65 21.66 1.97 6.00
C VAL A 65 21.81 0.76 5.08
N ARG A 66 22.95 0.67 4.38
CA ARG A 66 23.25 -0.30 3.31
C ARG A 66 23.27 -1.74 3.82
N THR A 67 22.15 -2.25 4.32
CA THR A 67 21.98 -3.62 4.80
C THR A 67 21.86 -4.55 3.60
N ARG A 68 22.45 -5.74 3.70
CA ARG A 68 22.38 -6.78 2.66
C ARG A 68 21.10 -7.63 2.79
N SER A 69 20.01 -7.02 3.25
CA SER A 69 18.71 -7.67 3.45
C SER A 69 17.77 -7.24 2.32
N THR A 70 17.27 -8.19 1.54
CA THR A 70 16.29 -7.91 0.49
C THR A 70 15.02 -7.31 1.07
N TYR A 71 14.60 -7.76 2.26
CA TYR A 71 13.45 -7.20 2.97
C TYR A 71 13.63 -5.72 3.33
N ASP A 72 14.83 -5.32 3.78
CA ASP A 72 15.09 -3.93 4.13
C ASP A 72 15.13 -3.03 2.88
N VAL A 73 15.65 -3.57 1.77
CA VAL A 73 15.67 -2.89 0.47
C VAL A 73 14.24 -2.66 -0.03
N ASP A 74 13.41 -3.70 -0.04
CA ASP A 74 12.02 -3.61 -0.52
C ASP A 74 11.20 -2.63 0.34
N ASN A 75 11.37 -2.69 1.66
CA ASN A 75 10.73 -1.76 2.59
C ASN A 75 11.20 -0.31 2.36
N PHE A 76 12.49 -0.10 2.05
CA PHE A 76 13.00 1.23 1.75
C PHE A 76 12.43 1.79 0.44
N LEU A 77 12.40 0.98 -0.62
CA LEU A 77 11.85 1.38 -1.92
C LEU A 77 10.37 1.77 -1.80
N TRP A 78 9.56 0.94 -1.12
CA TRP A 78 8.15 1.23 -0.87
C TRP A 78 7.95 2.56 -0.12
N ARG A 79 8.79 2.85 0.87
CA ARG A 79 8.71 4.11 1.64
C ARG A 79 9.09 5.33 0.81
N ILE A 80 10.06 5.20 -0.09
CA ILE A 80 10.50 6.28 -1.00
C ILE A 80 9.44 6.57 -2.06
N GLU A 81 8.86 5.53 -2.68
CA GLU A 81 7.77 5.68 -3.65
C GLU A 81 6.56 6.37 -3.02
N ASN A 82 6.17 5.94 -1.82
CA ASN A 82 5.07 6.57 -1.08
C ASN A 82 5.38 8.02 -0.67
N TYR A 83 6.64 8.34 -0.36
CA TYR A 83 7.08 9.72 -0.10
C TYR A 83 6.93 10.60 -1.36
N PHE A 84 7.38 10.13 -2.53
CA PHE A 84 7.26 10.87 -3.77
C PHE A 84 5.80 11.05 -4.19
N TYR A 85 5.01 9.98 -4.06
CA TYR A 85 3.58 10.00 -4.32
C TYR A 85 2.85 11.03 -3.46
N ALA A 86 3.10 11.03 -2.14
CA ALA A 86 2.56 12.03 -1.24
C ALA A 86 2.98 13.45 -1.66
N LYS A 87 4.28 13.67 -1.87
CA LYS A 87 4.83 14.99 -2.25
C LYS A 87 4.46 15.45 -3.67
N GLY A 88 3.81 14.63 -4.48
CA GLY A 88 3.49 14.96 -5.87
C GLY A 88 4.73 15.12 -6.75
N ILE A 89 5.83 14.45 -6.42
CA ILE A 89 7.06 14.45 -7.21
C ILE A 89 6.88 13.44 -8.33
N THR A 90 6.70 13.91 -9.56
CA THR A 90 6.64 13.09 -10.78
C THR A 90 8.01 13.11 -11.49
N ASP A 91 8.28 12.08 -12.31
CA ASP A 91 9.56 11.89 -13.01
C ASP A 91 9.88 12.98 -14.07
N ASP A 92 8.99 13.96 -14.28
CA ASP A 92 9.11 14.99 -15.33
C ASP A 92 10.12 16.11 -15.01
N ALA A 93 11.13 15.83 -14.19
CA ALA A 93 12.27 16.73 -13.97
C ALA A 93 13.38 16.49 -15.00
N VAL A 94 13.04 16.59 -16.28
CA VAL A 94 14.01 16.88 -17.35
C VAL A 94 13.69 18.28 -17.86
N GLU A 95 14.08 19.31 -17.10
CA GLU A 95 14.55 20.54 -17.73
C GLU A 95 16.06 20.44 -17.85
N GLU A 96 16.50 19.88 -18.98
CA GLU A 96 17.80 20.17 -19.57
C GLU A 96 17.85 21.68 -19.85
N LYS A 97 18.39 22.45 -18.90
CA LYS A 97 18.80 23.82 -19.17
C LYS A 97 20.26 23.83 -19.61
N ALA A 98 20.38 23.88 -20.94
CA ALA A 98 21.42 24.50 -21.79
C ALA A 98 22.91 24.19 -21.51
#